data_AF-A0AB36P0X6-F1
#
_entry.id   AF-A0AB36P0X6-F1
#
_cell.length_a   1.000
_cell.length_b   1.000
_cell.length_c   1.000
_cell.angle_alpha   90.00
_cell.angle_beta   90.00
_cell.angle_gamma   90.00
#
_symmetry.space_group_name_H-M   'P 1'
#
loop_
_entity.id
_entity.type
_entity.pdbx_description
1 polymer ?
#
loop_
_entity_poly.entity_id
_entity_poly.type
_entity_poly.pdbx_seq_one_letter_code
_entity_poly.pdbx_strand_id
1 'polypeptide(L)'
;MRKKFFIYGFLLFLIVAATYYYTERGFLLVIILPILLVVGVYNAIQTKHAILRNFPVLGYFRYLFEMIAPEIQQYFIERSTDGKPFSRNQRSLVYQRAKNIDSSTPFGTQLNLNHDSYEGIKHSIFPAKVNEELPRVLVGGKDCKQPYLASLFNVSAMSFGSLSENAVRAINIGAKKGNFYQNTGEGGLTEFHLAGGGDITWQIGTGYFGCRDDDGNFSPEKFSEKANLPNVKMIEIKLSQGAKPGHGGVLPAAKNTEQIAKIRGVKPHTMILSPPGHHAFSDGKGLIHFIAQLRKLSNGKPIGFKLCIGNTNEFEALCHEMIAEDIYPDFITVDGAEGGTGAAPLEFADGVGMPFEPALIFVNKTLIALNIRDKIRIIGSGKIISGYSILHAVALGADMCNSARGFMFSLGCIQALRCHNNECPTGVATQNKMLMKGLVVTDKSDRVYHFHKNTLHAANELLAAAGKTSFADVGPNIFMRGDEFTHLSDIYFPDILTNVRKH
;
A
#
# COMPACT_ATOMS: atom_id res chain seq x y z
N MET A 1 -2.58 40.97 20.30
CA MET A 1 -2.06 39.87 21.15
C MET A 1 -0.59 40.07 21.51
N ARG A 2 0.32 40.31 20.55
CA ARG A 2 1.73 40.64 20.82
C ARG A 2 2.00 41.71 21.90
N LYS A 3 1.37 42.89 21.81
CA LYS A 3 1.53 43.94 22.83
C LYS A 3 1.10 43.47 24.23
N LYS A 4 -0.02 42.73 24.30
CA LYS A 4 -0.53 42.14 25.54
C LYS A 4 0.44 41.12 26.14
N PHE A 5 1.08 40.28 25.31
CA PHE A 5 2.10 39.32 25.75
C PHE A 5 3.26 40.02 26.48
N PHE A 6 3.81 41.09 25.90
CA PHE A 6 4.93 41.80 26.54
C PHE A 6 4.49 42.56 27.80
N ILE A 7 3.32 43.22 27.77
CA ILE A 7 2.81 43.95 28.95
C ILE A 7 2.54 42.98 30.11
N TYR A 8 1.75 41.92 29.88
CA TYR A 8 1.42 40.97 30.95
C TYR A 8 2.62 40.09 31.34
N GLY A 9 3.48 39.72 30.38
CA GLY A 9 4.69 38.94 30.66
C GLY A 9 5.68 39.72 31.52
N PHE A 10 5.87 41.02 31.26
CA PHE A 10 6.71 41.87 32.09
C PHE A 10 6.10 42.13 33.48
N LEU A 11 4.80 42.41 33.56
CA LEU A 11 4.10 42.55 34.84
C LEU A 11 4.19 41.26 35.68
N LEU A 12 3.97 40.10 35.06
CA LEU A 12 4.10 38.80 35.71
C LEU A 12 5.53 38.57 36.22
N PHE A 13 6.53 38.91 35.41
CA PHE A 13 7.93 38.83 35.84
C PHE A 13 8.22 39.70 37.07
N LEU A 14 7.73 40.94 37.10
CA LEU A 14 7.90 41.83 38.25
C LEU A 14 7.24 41.27 39.53
N ILE A 15 6.01 40.73 39.40
CA ILE A 15 5.30 40.12 40.53
C ILE A 15 6.07 38.90 41.06
N VAL A 16 6.55 38.03 40.16
CA VAL A 16 7.32 36.84 40.52
C VAL A 16 8.67 37.22 41.14
N ALA A 17 9.37 38.22 40.60
CA ALA A 17 10.64 38.71 41.13
C ALA A 17 10.47 39.33 42.53
N ALA A 18 9.41 40.13 42.74
CA ALA A 18 9.08 40.68 44.06
C ALA A 18 8.72 39.57 45.06
N THR A 19 7.89 38.59 44.63
CA THR A 19 7.53 37.45 45.47
C THR A 19 8.77 36.66 45.89
N TYR A 20 9.69 36.40 44.95
CA TYR A 20 10.96 35.73 45.24
C TYR A 20 11.81 36.56 46.23
N TYR A 21 11.91 37.87 46.04
CA TYR A 21 12.66 38.74 46.95
C TYR A 21 12.15 38.69 48.40
N TYR A 22 10.82 38.65 48.60
CA TYR A 22 10.23 38.65 49.95
C TYR A 22 10.07 37.27 50.59
N THR A 23 10.00 36.20 49.80
CA THR A 23 9.65 34.86 50.31
C THR A 23 10.69 33.79 50.03
N GLU A 24 11.70 34.10 49.21
CA GLU A 24 12.69 33.16 48.66
C GLU A 24 12.08 31.98 47.87
N ARG A 25 10.78 32.04 47.56
CA ARG A 25 10.07 31.01 46.79
C ARG A 25 9.95 31.41 45.32
N GLY A 26 9.98 30.43 44.42
CA GLY A 26 9.73 30.67 42.99
C GLY A 26 10.96 31.04 42.14
N PHE A 27 12.18 30.78 42.63
CA PHE A 27 13.45 31.03 41.91
C PHE A 27 13.43 30.58 40.44
N LEU A 28 12.87 29.40 40.14
CA LEU A 28 12.79 28.88 38.77
C LEU A 28 11.98 29.80 37.83
N LEU A 29 10.91 30.43 38.33
CA LEU A 29 10.07 31.31 37.51
C LEU A 29 10.78 32.63 37.20
N VAL A 30 11.65 33.10 38.11
CA VAL A 30 12.52 34.28 37.88
C VAL A 30 13.49 34.03 36.72
N ILE A 31 13.92 32.79 36.51
CA ILE A 31 14.79 32.42 35.38
C ILE A 31 13.97 32.18 34.10
N ILE A 32 12.86 31.45 34.19
CA ILE A 32 12.08 31.03 33.02
C ILE A 32 11.41 32.21 32.32
N LEU A 33 10.82 33.15 33.07
CA LEU A 33 10.05 34.26 32.48
C LEU A 33 10.90 35.18 31.59
N PRO A 34 12.12 35.61 31.99
CA PRO A 34 13.02 36.33 31.10
C PRO A 34 13.37 35.57 29.83
N ILE A 35 13.65 34.25 29.93
CA ILE A 35 13.95 33.42 28.75
C ILE A 35 12.75 33.44 27.78
N LEU A 36 11.53 33.27 28.29
CA LEU A 36 10.32 33.32 27.47
C LEU A 36 10.09 34.71 26.86
N LEU A 37 10.39 35.80 27.58
CA LEU A 37 10.32 37.15 27.03
C LEU A 37 11.34 37.37 25.91
N VAL A 38 12.58 36.91 26.07
CA VAL A 38 13.63 36.98 25.03
C VAL A 38 13.23 36.18 23.79
N VAL A 39 12.76 34.93 23.98
CA VAL A 39 12.21 34.12 22.88
C VAL A 39 11.00 34.82 22.23
N GLY A 40 10.19 35.51 23.03
CA GLY A 40 9.08 36.32 22.55
C GLY A 40 9.52 37.51 21.68
N VAL A 41 10.57 38.23 22.08
CA VAL A 41 11.17 39.32 21.29
C VAL A 41 11.72 38.76 19.97
N TYR A 42 12.49 37.68 20.01
CA TYR A 42 13.00 37.01 18.81
C TYR A 42 11.86 36.66 17.83
N ASN A 43 10.80 36.03 18.34
CA ASN A 43 9.64 35.64 17.53
C ASN A 43 8.83 36.83 16.99
N ALA A 44 8.80 37.95 17.70
CA ALA A 44 8.13 39.18 17.28
C ALA A 44 8.87 39.91 16.14
N ILE A 45 10.20 39.79 16.09
CA ILE A 45 11.06 40.46 15.11
C ILE A 45 11.16 39.65 13.83
N GLN A 46 11.25 38.32 13.90
CA GLN A 46 11.37 37.49 12.72
C GLN A 46 10.19 37.68 11.73
N THR A 47 10.46 37.51 10.44
CA THR A 47 9.51 37.80 9.34
C THR A 47 8.96 36.56 8.65
N LYS A 48 9.44 35.35 8.98
CA LYS A 48 9.12 34.09 8.29
C LYS A 48 7.82 33.44 8.77
N HIS A 49 7.54 33.49 10.08
CA HIS A 49 6.40 32.80 10.71
C HIS A 49 5.37 33.78 11.26
N ALA A 50 4.27 33.98 10.53
CA ALA A 50 3.22 34.92 10.91
C ALA A 50 2.57 34.60 12.28
N ILE A 51 2.39 33.31 12.60
CA ILE A 51 1.77 32.87 13.85
C ILE A 51 2.68 33.16 15.05
N LEU A 52 3.95 32.75 15.01
CA LEU A 52 4.94 33.06 16.06
C LEU A 52 5.11 34.58 16.24
N ARG A 53 4.98 35.35 15.15
CA ARG A 53 5.06 36.81 15.19
C ARG A 53 3.87 37.48 15.88
N ASN A 54 2.67 36.97 15.64
CA ASN A 54 1.43 37.51 16.21
C ASN A 54 1.17 37.03 17.65
N PHE A 55 1.63 35.81 17.96
CA PHE A 55 1.48 35.11 19.24
C PHE A 55 2.86 34.61 19.73
N PRO A 56 3.72 35.51 20.22
CA PRO A 56 5.06 35.11 20.69
C PRO A 56 4.95 34.06 21.80
N VAL A 57 5.80 33.03 21.73
CA VAL A 57 5.81 31.84 22.61
C VAL A 57 4.57 30.96 22.48
N LEU A 58 3.35 31.50 22.61
CA LEU A 58 2.11 30.73 22.54
C LEU A 58 1.90 30.03 21.19
N GLY A 59 2.41 30.62 20.10
CA GLY A 59 2.34 30.00 18.78
C GLY A 59 3.07 28.65 18.68
N TYR A 60 4.04 28.34 19.56
CA TYR A 60 4.68 27.02 19.60
C TYR A 60 3.72 25.90 19.98
N PHE A 61 2.68 26.18 20.79
CA PHE A 61 1.67 25.17 21.12
C PHE A 61 0.92 24.69 19.88
N ARG A 62 0.69 25.58 18.89
CA ARG A 62 0.08 25.15 17.62
C ARG A 62 0.94 24.09 16.95
N TYR A 63 2.24 24.33 16.77
CA TYR A 63 3.13 23.38 16.10
C TYR A 63 3.33 22.10 16.91
N LEU A 64 3.33 22.19 18.25
CA LEU A 64 3.32 21.03 19.13
C LEU A 64 2.06 20.18 18.90
N PHE A 65 0.88 20.81 18.89
CA PHE A 65 -0.38 20.10 18.66
C PHE A 65 -0.49 19.55 17.24
N GLU A 66 -0.05 20.29 16.22
CA GLU A 66 0.04 19.78 14.84
C GLU A 66 0.95 18.54 14.73
N MET A 67 2.04 18.51 15.49
CA MET A 67 2.98 17.38 15.51
C MET A 67 2.38 16.10 16.10
N ILE A 68 1.50 16.20 17.10
CA ILE A 68 0.89 15.07 17.81
C ILE A 68 -0.56 14.78 17.38
N ALA A 69 -1.16 15.67 16.57
CA ALA A 69 -2.56 15.57 16.15
C ALA A 69 -2.87 14.25 15.44
N PRO A 70 -2.03 13.71 14.52
CA PRO A 70 -2.31 12.44 13.86
C PRO A 70 -2.45 11.29 14.85
N GLU A 71 -1.57 11.23 15.85
CA GLU A 71 -1.60 10.20 16.90
C GLU A 71 -2.83 10.37 17.79
N ILE A 72 -3.17 11.60 18.20
CA ILE A 72 -4.39 11.85 18.98
C ILE A 72 -5.63 11.41 18.20
N GLN A 73 -5.72 11.78 16.93
CA GLN A 73 -6.83 11.42 16.06
C GLN A 73 -6.96 9.90 15.93
N GLN A 74 -5.86 9.20 15.70
CA GLN A 74 -5.83 7.76 15.52
C GLN A 74 -6.16 6.96 16.79
N TYR A 75 -5.69 7.40 17.97
CA TYR A 75 -5.81 6.61 19.20
C TYR A 75 -7.03 6.96 20.05
N PHE A 76 -7.45 8.23 20.06
CA PHE A 76 -8.50 8.71 20.96
C PHE A 76 -9.80 9.12 20.26
N ILE A 77 -9.75 9.47 18.97
CA ILE A 77 -10.92 10.04 18.25
C ILE A 77 -11.51 9.07 17.22
N GLU A 78 -10.67 8.40 16.43
CA GLU A 78 -11.08 7.48 15.37
C GLU A 78 -11.93 6.33 15.93
N ARG A 79 -13.08 6.07 15.30
CA ARG A 79 -13.89 4.90 15.65
C ARG A 79 -13.26 3.66 15.07
N SER A 80 -13.70 2.51 15.56
CA SER A 80 -13.17 1.22 15.14
C SER A 80 -13.37 0.92 13.63
N THR A 81 -14.38 1.53 13.00
CA THR A 81 -14.85 1.20 11.65
C THR A 81 -14.63 2.28 10.58
N ASP A 82 -14.33 3.53 10.95
CA ASP A 82 -14.38 4.68 10.02
C ASP A 82 -13.01 5.30 9.66
N GLY A 83 -11.93 4.82 10.25
CA GLY A 83 -10.58 5.30 9.96
C GLY A 83 -10.15 5.17 8.48
N LYS A 84 -9.35 6.14 8.03
CA LYS A 84 -8.79 6.20 6.68
C LYS A 84 -7.25 6.29 6.75
N PRO A 85 -6.52 5.72 5.77
CA PRO A 85 -6.99 4.88 4.67
C PRO A 85 -7.47 3.47 5.07
N PHE A 86 -7.09 3.01 6.27
CA PHE A 86 -7.61 1.80 6.92
C PHE A 86 -8.15 2.12 8.30
N SER A 87 -9.22 1.43 8.69
CA SER A 87 -9.80 1.55 10.02
C SER A 87 -8.96 0.86 11.08
N ARG A 88 -9.19 1.20 12.36
CA ARG A 88 -8.59 0.49 13.49
C ARG A 88 -8.86 -1.01 13.45
N ASN A 89 -10.07 -1.47 13.13
CA ASN A 89 -10.38 -2.90 13.03
C ASN A 89 -9.55 -3.59 11.94
N GLN A 90 -9.42 -2.96 10.77
CA GLN A 90 -8.61 -3.47 9.67
C GLN A 90 -7.13 -3.59 10.05
N ARG A 91 -6.56 -2.57 10.72
CA ARG A 91 -5.16 -2.61 11.18
C ARG A 91 -4.97 -3.68 12.27
N SER A 92 -5.86 -3.74 13.25
CA SER A 92 -5.83 -4.72 14.34
C SER A 92 -5.88 -6.16 13.82
N LEU A 93 -6.75 -6.45 12.85
CA LEU A 93 -6.83 -7.75 12.18
C LEU A 93 -5.47 -8.19 11.65
N VAL A 94 -4.79 -7.30 10.91
CA VAL A 94 -3.46 -7.59 10.37
C VAL A 94 -2.44 -7.79 11.48
N TYR A 95 -2.45 -6.94 12.52
CA TYR A 95 -1.53 -7.06 13.64
C TYR A 95 -1.70 -8.37 14.41
N GLN A 96 -2.93 -8.80 14.68
CA GLN A 96 -3.24 -10.04 15.38
C GLN A 96 -2.79 -11.25 14.56
N ARG A 97 -3.17 -11.30 13.27
CA ARG A 97 -2.74 -12.37 12.36
C ARG A 97 -1.22 -12.43 12.23
N ALA A 98 -0.56 -11.29 12.11
CA ALA A 98 0.90 -11.22 12.03
C ALA A 98 1.57 -11.69 13.32
N LYS A 99 1.03 -11.35 14.49
CA LYS A 99 1.55 -11.81 15.78
C LYS A 99 1.19 -13.26 16.10
N ASN A 100 0.44 -13.93 15.22
CA ASN A 100 -0.08 -15.27 15.42
C ASN A 100 -0.88 -15.42 16.73
N ILE A 101 -1.68 -14.40 17.04
CA ILE A 101 -2.61 -14.40 18.18
C ILE A 101 -4.04 -14.42 17.66
N ASP A 102 -4.97 -14.79 18.54
CA ASP A 102 -6.39 -14.84 18.21
C ASP A 102 -6.89 -13.47 17.67
N SER A 103 -7.68 -13.54 16.60
CA SER A 103 -8.27 -12.39 15.93
C SER A 103 -9.80 -12.36 16.05
N SER A 104 -10.36 -13.17 16.96
CA SER A 104 -11.78 -13.13 17.28
C SER A 104 -12.19 -11.77 17.86
N THR A 105 -13.42 -11.34 17.55
CA THR A 105 -14.02 -10.11 18.09
C THR A 105 -15.31 -10.48 18.81
N PRO A 106 -15.50 -10.09 20.08
CA PRO A 106 -16.71 -10.40 20.84
C PRO A 106 -17.90 -9.50 20.45
N PHE A 107 -19.10 -9.84 20.94
CA PHE A 107 -20.32 -9.03 20.93
C PHE A 107 -21.04 -8.84 19.57
N GLY A 108 -20.32 -8.88 18.45
CA GLY A 108 -20.92 -8.85 17.09
C GLY A 108 -20.45 -7.70 16.22
N THR A 109 -21.13 -7.51 15.08
CA THR A 109 -20.76 -6.50 14.06
C THR A 109 -21.06 -5.07 14.54
N GLN A 110 -20.15 -4.15 14.22
CA GLN A 110 -20.33 -2.70 14.40
C GLN A 110 -20.67 -1.99 13.08
N LEU A 111 -20.79 -2.75 11.98
CA LEU A 111 -21.12 -2.21 10.66
C LEU A 111 -22.64 -2.06 10.52
N ASN A 112 -23.06 -1.04 9.77
CA ASN A 112 -24.45 -0.92 9.36
C ASN A 112 -24.70 -1.88 8.17
N LEU A 113 -25.38 -2.99 8.43
CA LEU A 113 -25.59 -4.07 7.45
C LEU A 113 -26.56 -3.69 6.32
N ASN A 114 -27.52 -2.80 6.58
CA ASN A 114 -28.54 -2.40 5.61
C ASN A 114 -28.10 -1.22 4.74
N HIS A 115 -26.87 -0.74 4.92
CA HIS A 115 -26.34 0.35 4.11
C HIS A 115 -25.87 -0.19 2.74
N ASP A 116 -26.13 0.53 1.65
CA ASP A 116 -25.84 0.09 0.27
C ASP A 116 -24.35 -0.25 0.03
N SER A 117 -23.46 0.30 0.85
CA SER A 117 -22.02 0.02 0.80
C SER A 117 -21.60 -1.23 1.57
N TYR A 118 -22.50 -1.86 2.33
CA TYR A 118 -22.24 -3.13 2.99
C TYR A 118 -22.33 -4.24 1.95
N GLU A 119 -21.40 -5.18 2.05
CA GLU A 119 -21.43 -6.40 1.27
C GLU A 119 -21.10 -7.56 2.21
N GLY A 120 -21.85 -8.64 2.09
CA GLY A 120 -21.74 -9.85 2.89
C GLY A 120 -21.58 -11.08 2.03
N ILE A 121 -20.99 -12.13 2.60
CA ILE A 121 -20.91 -13.45 1.95
C ILE A 121 -22.19 -14.22 2.26
N LYS A 122 -22.82 -14.77 1.21
CA LYS A 122 -23.93 -15.72 1.30
C LYS A 122 -23.39 -17.05 1.85
N HIS A 123 -23.61 -17.30 3.14
CA HIS A 123 -23.21 -18.57 3.74
C HIS A 123 -24.14 -19.71 3.29
N SER A 124 -23.60 -20.93 3.26
CA SER A 124 -24.37 -22.15 3.04
C SER A 124 -24.83 -22.73 4.38
N ILE A 125 -26.08 -23.18 4.44
CA ILE A 125 -26.57 -24.01 5.56
C ILE A 125 -25.97 -25.41 5.55
N PHE A 126 -25.30 -25.79 4.46
CA PHE A 126 -24.47 -26.98 4.29
C PHE A 126 -23.03 -26.54 3.99
N PRO A 127 -22.27 -26.06 4.99
CA PRO A 127 -20.91 -25.59 4.76
C PRO A 127 -20.02 -26.73 4.28
N ALA A 128 -19.07 -26.41 3.41
CA ALA A 128 -18.07 -27.37 2.96
C ALA A 128 -17.01 -27.60 4.05
N LYS A 129 -16.20 -28.65 3.89
CA LYS A 129 -15.03 -28.87 4.75
C LYS A 129 -13.94 -27.84 4.40
N VAL A 130 -13.34 -27.21 5.41
CA VAL A 130 -12.20 -26.30 5.23
C VAL A 130 -11.03 -27.07 4.63
N ASN A 131 -10.43 -26.53 3.57
CA ASN A 131 -9.18 -27.04 3.02
C ASN A 131 -8.00 -26.47 3.81
N GLU A 132 -7.13 -27.35 4.30
CA GLU A 132 -5.92 -26.95 5.04
C GLU A 132 -4.77 -26.54 4.10
N GLU A 133 -4.80 -26.98 2.84
CA GLU A 133 -3.80 -26.61 1.85
C GLU A 133 -3.99 -25.16 1.40
N LEU A 134 -2.88 -24.41 1.36
CA LEU A 134 -2.91 -23.01 0.93
C LEU A 134 -3.02 -22.94 -0.60
N PRO A 135 -4.00 -22.19 -1.15
CA PRO A 135 -4.27 -22.13 -2.57
C PRO A 135 -3.11 -21.51 -3.37
N ARG A 136 -2.88 -22.03 -4.57
CA ARG A 136 -1.81 -21.62 -5.49
C ARG A 136 -2.33 -21.49 -6.92
N VAL A 137 -1.63 -20.71 -7.73
CA VAL A 137 -2.01 -20.35 -9.10
C VAL A 137 -0.80 -20.50 -10.01
N LEU A 138 -0.96 -21.24 -11.11
CA LEU A 138 0.09 -21.36 -12.14
C LEU A 138 0.09 -20.12 -13.05
N VAL A 139 1.26 -19.49 -13.16
CA VAL A 139 1.51 -18.31 -14.00
C VAL A 139 2.48 -18.67 -15.11
N GLY A 140 2.09 -18.39 -16.35
CA GLY A 140 2.84 -18.72 -17.55
C GLY A 140 1.89 -19.12 -18.67
N GLY A 141 1.89 -18.35 -19.76
CA GLY A 141 1.13 -18.62 -20.98
C GLY A 141 1.90 -19.53 -21.95
N LYS A 142 1.40 -19.62 -23.19
CA LYS A 142 1.92 -20.53 -24.23
C LYS A 142 3.42 -20.37 -24.52
N ASP A 143 3.95 -19.15 -24.39
CA ASP A 143 5.35 -18.82 -24.73
C ASP A 143 6.29 -18.90 -23.53
N CYS A 144 5.76 -19.16 -22.33
CA CYS A 144 6.53 -19.27 -21.10
C CYS A 144 7.22 -20.64 -21.02
N LYS A 145 8.54 -20.63 -20.77
CA LYS A 145 9.35 -21.85 -20.59
C LYS A 145 9.53 -22.23 -19.13
N GLN A 146 9.31 -21.28 -18.21
CA GLN A 146 9.56 -21.44 -16.78
C GLN A 146 8.31 -21.00 -15.97
N PRO A 147 7.17 -21.70 -16.11
CA PRO A 147 5.96 -21.32 -15.39
C PRO A 147 6.19 -21.33 -13.88
N TYR A 148 5.53 -20.42 -13.17
CA TYR A 148 5.68 -20.24 -11.73
C TYR A 148 4.38 -20.54 -10.99
N LEU A 149 4.45 -21.40 -9.97
CA LEU A 149 3.32 -21.73 -9.11
C LEU A 149 3.25 -20.74 -7.94
N ALA A 150 2.61 -19.59 -8.17
CA ALA A 150 2.46 -18.53 -7.17
C ALA A 150 1.49 -18.92 -6.05
N SER A 151 1.62 -18.30 -4.87
CA SER A 151 0.56 -18.35 -3.86
C SER A 151 -0.64 -17.53 -4.34
N LEU A 152 -1.85 -17.82 -3.86
CA LEU A 152 -3.02 -16.96 -4.12
C LEU A 152 -2.84 -15.53 -3.55
N PHE A 153 -2.01 -15.35 -2.51
CA PHE A 153 -1.76 -14.07 -1.86
C PHE A 153 -0.26 -13.78 -1.78
N ASN A 154 0.20 -12.64 -2.30
CA ASN A 154 1.63 -12.31 -2.34
C ASN A 154 1.90 -10.84 -1.99
N VAL A 155 3.18 -10.48 -1.90
CA VAL A 155 3.59 -9.11 -1.56
C VAL A 155 3.61 -8.24 -2.81
N SER A 156 2.82 -7.16 -2.78
CA SER A 156 2.83 -6.15 -3.84
C SER A 156 4.15 -5.37 -3.88
N ALA A 157 4.41 -4.79 -5.04
CA ALA A 157 5.57 -3.98 -5.35
C ALA A 157 5.81 -2.83 -4.35
N MET A 158 6.95 -2.84 -3.67
CA MET A 158 7.40 -1.76 -2.78
C MET A 158 8.91 -1.60 -2.85
N SER A 159 9.39 -0.43 -3.29
CA SER A 159 10.81 -0.23 -3.60
C SER A 159 11.72 -0.17 -2.38
N PHE A 160 12.90 -0.79 -2.48
CA PHE A 160 14.03 -0.40 -1.63
C PHE A 160 14.36 1.08 -1.85
N GLY A 161 14.54 1.81 -0.75
CA GLY A 161 14.57 3.27 -0.71
C GLY A 161 13.25 3.84 -0.17
N SER A 162 12.10 3.35 -0.64
CA SER A 162 10.83 3.65 0.03
C SER A 162 10.75 2.89 1.36
N LEU A 163 11.08 1.59 1.32
CA LEU A 163 11.28 0.74 2.47
C LEU A 163 12.74 0.72 2.93
N SER A 164 12.95 0.44 4.21
CA SER A 164 14.27 0.19 4.80
C SER A 164 14.84 -1.16 4.37
N GLU A 165 16.16 -1.35 4.48
CA GLU A 165 16.80 -2.65 4.21
C GLU A 165 16.27 -3.75 5.14
N ASN A 166 16.02 -3.45 6.42
CA ASN A 166 15.48 -4.41 7.37
C ASN A 166 14.05 -4.84 6.99
N ALA A 167 13.22 -3.91 6.53
CA ALA A 167 11.88 -4.23 6.05
C ALA A 167 11.93 -5.15 4.83
N VAL A 168 12.77 -4.83 3.83
CA VAL A 168 12.94 -5.65 2.62
C VAL A 168 13.41 -7.06 2.97
N ARG A 169 14.43 -7.19 3.82
CA ARG A 169 14.96 -8.50 4.28
C ARG A 169 13.92 -9.31 5.02
N ALA A 170 13.20 -8.69 5.96
CA ALA A 170 12.17 -9.37 6.76
C ALA A 170 11.04 -9.91 5.87
N ILE A 171 10.61 -9.12 4.88
CA ILE A 171 9.62 -9.56 3.90
C ILE A 171 10.13 -10.78 3.13
N ASN A 172 11.36 -10.74 2.60
CA ASN A 172 11.87 -11.84 1.80
C ASN A 172 12.02 -13.15 2.59
N ILE A 173 12.51 -13.07 3.83
CA ILE A 173 12.64 -14.23 4.71
C ILE A 173 11.24 -14.81 5.03
N GLY A 174 10.25 -13.96 5.31
CA GLY A 174 8.87 -14.41 5.53
C GLY A 174 8.26 -15.03 4.26
N ALA A 175 8.54 -14.46 3.09
CA ALA A 175 8.14 -14.98 1.78
C ALA A 175 8.72 -16.37 1.50
N LYS A 176 10.00 -16.58 1.84
CA LYS A 176 10.64 -17.89 1.78
C LYS A 176 9.95 -18.91 2.70
N LYS A 177 9.65 -18.53 3.95
CA LYS A 177 8.95 -19.41 4.91
C LYS A 177 7.55 -19.81 4.43
N GLY A 178 6.83 -18.90 3.79
CA GLY A 178 5.46 -19.14 3.31
C GLY A 178 5.35 -19.59 1.85
N ASN A 179 6.46 -19.77 1.13
CA ASN A 179 6.50 -20.08 -0.29
C ASN A 179 5.62 -19.15 -1.16
N PHE A 180 5.66 -17.85 -0.88
CA PHE A 180 5.05 -16.80 -1.71
C PHE A 180 6.14 -15.84 -2.21
N TYR A 181 5.84 -15.01 -3.21
CA TYR A 181 6.82 -14.10 -3.76
C TYR A 181 6.82 -12.72 -3.08
N GLN A 182 7.96 -12.06 -3.12
CA GLN A 182 8.09 -10.62 -2.87
C GLN A 182 8.28 -9.87 -4.18
N ASN A 183 7.48 -8.82 -4.42
CA ASN A 183 7.73 -7.91 -5.53
C ASN A 183 8.67 -6.76 -5.10
N THR A 184 9.74 -6.53 -5.86
CA THR A 184 10.81 -5.57 -5.52
C THR A 184 10.39 -4.11 -5.55
N GLY A 185 9.30 -3.77 -6.25
CA GLY A 185 9.04 -2.40 -6.65
C GLY A 185 10.06 -1.83 -7.64
N GLU A 186 9.83 -0.58 -8.02
CA GLU A 186 10.62 0.15 -9.03
C GLU A 186 12.05 0.51 -8.61
N GLY A 187 12.48 0.19 -7.39
CA GLY A 187 13.79 0.62 -6.84
C GLY A 187 14.99 -0.19 -7.33
N GLY A 188 14.75 -1.25 -8.11
CA GLY A 188 15.75 -2.23 -8.53
C GLY A 188 15.81 -3.45 -7.61
N LEU A 189 16.35 -4.55 -8.15
CA LEU A 189 16.68 -5.76 -7.40
C LEU A 189 18.00 -5.56 -6.65
N THR A 190 18.03 -5.92 -5.36
CA THR A 190 19.17 -5.68 -4.45
C THR A 190 19.53 -6.92 -3.64
N GLU A 191 20.71 -6.93 -3.02
CA GLU A 191 21.12 -8.00 -2.09
C GLU A 191 20.11 -8.22 -0.94
N PHE A 192 19.39 -7.18 -0.51
CA PHE A 192 18.40 -7.27 0.56
C PHE A 192 17.17 -8.10 0.17
N HIS A 193 16.80 -8.03 -1.12
CA HIS A 193 15.75 -8.88 -1.67
C HIS A 193 16.23 -10.33 -1.79
N LEU A 194 17.52 -10.56 -2.04
CA LEU A 194 18.09 -11.90 -2.22
C LEU A 194 18.46 -12.57 -0.89
N ALA A 195 18.68 -11.78 0.17
CA ALA A 195 19.22 -12.23 1.44
C ALA A 195 18.39 -13.32 2.16
N GLY A 196 17.08 -13.39 1.90
CA GLY A 196 16.19 -14.40 2.49
C GLY A 196 16.02 -15.66 1.65
N GLY A 197 16.55 -15.68 0.42
CA GLY A 197 16.39 -16.82 -0.51
C GLY A 197 14.96 -17.08 -0.98
N GLY A 198 14.05 -16.12 -0.76
CA GLY A 198 12.65 -16.16 -1.22
C GLY A 198 12.52 -15.94 -2.72
N ASP A 199 11.33 -16.27 -3.24
CA ASP A 199 10.97 -16.01 -4.63
C ASP A 199 10.68 -14.51 -4.84
N ILE A 200 11.05 -14.01 -6.02
CA ILE A 200 10.95 -12.60 -6.36
C ILE A 200 10.18 -12.40 -7.66
N THR A 201 9.27 -11.42 -7.63
CA THR A 201 8.79 -10.74 -8.83
C THR A 201 9.60 -9.46 -9.00
N TRP A 202 10.44 -9.37 -10.03
CA TRP A 202 11.24 -8.18 -10.25
C TRP A 202 10.43 -7.16 -11.05
N GLN A 203 10.12 -6.02 -10.42
CA GLN A 203 9.41 -4.94 -11.09
C GLN A 203 10.37 -3.94 -11.72
N ILE A 204 10.06 -3.56 -12.96
CA ILE A 204 10.78 -2.55 -13.74
C ILE A 204 9.87 -1.34 -13.93
N GLY A 205 10.26 -0.21 -13.35
CA GLY A 205 9.59 1.08 -13.58
C GLY A 205 10.26 1.89 -14.70
N THR A 206 9.70 3.05 -14.99
CA THR A 206 10.14 3.98 -16.05
C THR A 206 11.57 4.49 -15.90
N GLY A 207 12.11 4.51 -14.68
CA GLY A 207 13.51 4.87 -14.42
C GLY A 207 14.53 3.75 -14.67
N TYR A 208 14.05 2.54 -15.02
CA TYR A 208 14.85 1.33 -15.27
C TYR A 208 15.90 1.04 -14.19
N PHE A 209 15.62 1.39 -12.94
CA PHE A 209 16.57 1.20 -11.85
C PHE A 209 16.94 -0.28 -11.70
N GLY A 210 18.24 -0.55 -11.66
CA GLY A 210 18.79 -1.89 -11.66
C GLY A 210 18.96 -2.53 -13.05
N CYS A 211 18.46 -1.95 -14.14
CA CYS A 211 18.64 -2.44 -15.52
C CYS A 211 18.79 -1.31 -16.54
N ARG A 212 19.42 -0.20 -16.14
CA ARG A 212 19.65 0.97 -17.01
C ARG A 212 21.09 1.12 -17.44
N ASP A 213 21.30 1.71 -18.60
CA ASP A 213 22.59 2.26 -19.01
C ASP A 213 22.88 3.60 -18.30
N ASP A 214 24.00 4.23 -18.67
CA ASP A 214 24.46 5.47 -18.04
C ASP A 214 23.60 6.68 -18.45
N ASP A 215 22.94 6.62 -19.62
CA ASP A 215 21.99 7.63 -20.11
C ASP A 215 20.59 7.45 -19.50
N GLY A 216 20.32 6.30 -18.89
CA GLY A 216 19.05 5.98 -18.25
C GLY A 216 18.05 5.21 -19.08
N ASN A 217 18.47 4.73 -20.25
CA ASN A 217 17.67 3.84 -21.07
C ASN A 217 17.79 2.39 -20.56
N PHE A 218 16.91 1.54 -21.05
CA PHE A 218 16.92 0.12 -20.73
C PHE A 218 18.18 -0.56 -21.29
N SER A 219 18.90 -1.33 -20.45
CA SER A 219 20.04 -2.16 -20.85
C SER A 219 19.64 -3.64 -20.86
N PRO A 220 19.59 -4.28 -22.05
CA PRO A 220 19.30 -5.71 -22.20
C PRO A 220 20.28 -6.61 -21.43
N GLU A 221 21.55 -6.24 -21.35
CA GLU A 221 22.61 -7.01 -20.71
C GLU A 221 22.41 -7.05 -19.19
N LYS A 222 22.27 -5.87 -18.57
CA LYS A 222 22.02 -5.74 -17.12
C LYS A 222 20.68 -6.35 -16.74
N PHE A 223 19.68 -6.24 -17.62
CA PHE A 223 18.41 -6.94 -17.43
C PHE A 223 18.60 -8.45 -17.42
N SER A 224 19.24 -9.01 -18.45
CA SER A 224 19.46 -10.45 -18.60
C SER A 224 20.20 -11.04 -17.39
N GLU A 225 21.28 -10.38 -16.92
CA GLU A 225 22.05 -10.83 -15.76
C GLU A 225 21.16 -11.03 -14.52
N LYS A 226 20.33 -10.04 -14.18
CA LYS A 226 19.48 -10.07 -13.00
C LYS A 226 18.23 -10.92 -13.18
N ALA A 227 17.60 -10.83 -14.35
CA ALA A 227 16.40 -11.56 -14.67
C ALA A 227 16.64 -13.06 -14.62
N ASN A 228 17.85 -13.53 -14.91
CA ASN A 228 18.21 -14.95 -14.91
C ASN A 228 18.65 -15.50 -13.54
N LEU A 229 18.71 -14.68 -12.48
CA LEU A 229 18.94 -15.18 -11.13
C LEU A 229 17.85 -16.19 -10.73
N PRO A 230 18.18 -17.28 -10.01
CA PRO A 230 17.25 -18.35 -9.71
C PRO A 230 16.08 -17.91 -8.82
N ASN A 231 16.28 -16.88 -7.99
CA ASN A 231 15.24 -16.30 -7.14
C ASN A 231 14.23 -15.45 -7.91
N VAL A 232 14.59 -14.90 -9.06
CA VAL A 232 13.67 -14.12 -9.89
C VAL A 232 12.78 -15.10 -10.64
N LYS A 233 11.50 -15.11 -10.30
CA LYS A 233 10.50 -16.03 -10.86
C LYS A 233 9.61 -15.36 -11.89
N MET A 234 9.34 -14.07 -11.74
CA MET A 234 8.48 -13.30 -12.64
C MET A 234 9.04 -11.90 -12.84
N ILE A 235 8.72 -11.28 -13.98
CA ILE A 235 9.07 -9.89 -14.30
C ILE A 235 7.79 -9.08 -14.47
N GLU A 236 7.71 -7.92 -13.82
CA GLU A 236 6.56 -7.02 -13.92
C GLU A 236 6.98 -5.66 -14.48
N ILE A 237 6.43 -5.26 -15.63
CA ILE A 237 6.60 -3.92 -16.18
C ILE A 237 5.59 -2.99 -15.50
N LYS A 238 6.04 -1.94 -14.83
CA LYS A 238 5.15 -1.01 -14.14
C LYS A 238 4.79 0.17 -15.03
N LEU A 239 3.63 0.10 -15.68
CA LEU A 239 3.07 1.21 -16.46
C LEU A 239 2.58 2.33 -15.55
N SER A 240 1.85 1.97 -14.49
CA SER A 240 1.34 2.93 -13.52
C SER A 240 1.09 2.30 -12.15
N GLN A 241 0.77 3.12 -11.15
CA GLN A 241 0.35 2.69 -9.82
C GLN A 241 -0.85 3.52 -9.37
N GLY A 242 -1.73 2.93 -8.55
CA GLY A 242 -2.98 3.56 -8.13
C GLY A 242 -2.83 4.93 -7.48
N ALA A 243 -1.81 5.11 -6.64
CA ALA A 243 -1.63 6.36 -5.88
C ALA A 243 -1.17 7.57 -6.70
N LYS A 244 -0.66 7.35 -7.93
CA LYS A 244 -0.23 8.42 -8.84
C LYS A 244 -0.10 7.92 -10.28
N PRO A 245 -1.21 7.54 -10.93
CA PRO A 245 -1.18 7.11 -12.33
C PRO A 245 -0.70 8.28 -13.22
N GLY A 246 0.01 7.97 -14.30
CA GLY A 246 0.58 8.99 -15.19
C GLY A 246 1.78 9.76 -14.64
N HIS A 247 2.27 9.43 -13.43
CA HIS A 247 3.46 10.04 -12.84
C HIS A 247 4.52 8.99 -12.48
N GLY A 248 5.79 9.29 -12.78
CA GLY A 248 6.92 8.44 -12.42
C GLY A 248 7.16 8.33 -10.92
N GLY A 249 7.98 7.36 -10.51
CA GLY A 249 8.46 7.17 -9.14
C GLY A 249 9.02 8.44 -8.51
N VAL A 250 8.79 8.62 -7.20
CA VAL A 250 9.34 9.74 -6.42
C VAL A 250 10.07 9.18 -5.21
N LEU A 251 11.37 9.47 -5.10
CA LEU A 251 12.13 9.25 -3.88
C LEU A 251 12.70 10.59 -3.38
N PRO A 252 12.28 11.07 -2.20
CA PRO A 252 12.81 12.30 -1.62
C PRO A 252 14.33 12.23 -1.39
N ALA A 253 15.01 13.38 -1.53
CA ALA A 253 16.46 13.52 -1.36
C ALA A 253 16.96 12.96 -0.03
N ALA A 254 16.20 13.17 1.05
CA ALA A 254 16.51 12.67 2.40
C ALA A 254 16.60 11.13 2.49
N LYS A 255 16.06 10.41 1.50
CA LYS A 255 16.07 8.95 1.42
C LYS A 255 17.02 8.43 0.34
N ASN A 256 17.58 9.29 -0.51
CA ASN A 256 18.54 8.88 -1.54
C ASN A 256 19.96 8.86 -0.95
N THR A 257 20.26 7.82 -0.18
CA THR A 257 21.60 7.59 0.40
C THR A 257 22.62 7.21 -0.68
N GLU A 258 23.92 7.23 -0.36
CA GLU A 258 24.97 6.75 -1.27
C GLU A 258 24.73 5.33 -1.79
N GLN A 259 24.26 4.43 -0.92
CA GLN A 259 23.92 3.06 -1.29
C GLN A 259 22.77 3.00 -2.30
N ILE A 260 21.70 3.76 -2.05
CA ILE A 260 20.53 3.80 -2.95
C ILE A 260 20.91 4.44 -4.28
N ALA A 261 21.68 5.52 -4.25
CA ALA A 261 22.20 6.22 -5.42
C ALA A 261 23.03 5.29 -6.30
N LYS A 262 23.93 4.51 -5.69
CA LYS A 262 24.74 3.49 -6.38
C LYS A 262 23.88 2.40 -7.03
N ILE A 263 22.90 1.85 -6.31
CA ILE A 263 21.98 0.82 -6.83
C ILE A 263 21.17 1.35 -8.02
N ARG A 264 20.77 2.62 -7.96
CA ARG A 264 19.92 3.27 -8.95
C ARG A 264 20.69 3.94 -10.09
N GLY A 265 22.01 4.05 -10.03
CA GLY A 265 22.82 4.77 -11.02
C GLY A 265 22.49 6.25 -11.09
N VAL A 266 22.29 6.90 -9.94
CA VAL A 266 21.96 8.34 -9.84
C VAL A 266 22.87 9.04 -8.83
N LYS A 267 22.83 10.38 -8.80
CA LYS A 267 23.59 11.18 -7.82
C LYS A 267 23.02 10.98 -6.40
N PRO A 268 23.84 10.85 -5.35
CA PRO A 268 23.36 10.77 -3.97
C PRO A 268 22.79 12.09 -3.48
N HIS A 269 21.89 12.01 -2.49
CA HIS A 269 21.25 13.14 -1.80
C HIS A 269 20.46 14.11 -2.70
N THR A 270 20.11 13.68 -3.91
CA THR A 270 19.18 14.40 -4.79
C THR A 270 17.82 13.73 -4.78
N MET A 271 16.77 14.51 -5.07
CA MET A 271 15.44 13.95 -5.29
C MET A 271 15.46 13.12 -6.58
N ILE A 272 14.94 11.89 -6.51
CA ILE A 272 14.79 11.02 -7.67
C ILE A 272 13.37 11.17 -8.19
N LEU A 273 13.24 11.65 -9.43
CA LEU A 273 12.01 11.69 -10.19
C LEU A 273 12.19 10.78 -11.40
N SER A 274 11.41 9.70 -11.47
CA SER A 274 11.39 8.88 -12.68
C SER A 274 10.56 9.55 -13.77
N PRO A 275 10.84 9.28 -15.06
CA PRO A 275 9.99 9.74 -16.16
C PRO A 275 8.54 9.24 -16.00
N PRO A 276 7.53 9.95 -16.55
CA PRO A 276 6.13 9.53 -16.47
C PRO A 276 5.83 8.29 -17.31
N GLY A 277 6.57 8.06 -18.40
CA GLY A 277 6.43 6.92 -19.31
C GLY A 277 7.74 6.16 -19.53
N HIS A 278 7.64 4.98 -20.13
CA HIS A 278 8.79 4.16 -20.50
C HIS A 278 9.45 4.72 -21.77
N HIS A 279 10.78 4.80 -21.80
CA HIS A 279 11.51 5.21 -23.03
C HIS A 279 11.70 4.07 -24.05
N ALA A 280 11.42 2.82 -23.67
CA ALA A 280 11.65 1.65 -24.52
C ALA A 280 10.51 1.41 -25.52
N PHE A 281 9.35 2.04 -25.29
CA PHE A 281 8.16 1.94 -26.13
C PHE A 281 7.29 3.18 -25.91
N SER A 282 6.48 3.55 -26.90
CA SER A 282 5.59 4.71 -26.85
C SER A 282 4.11 4.38 -27.07
N ASP A 283 3.80 3.12 -27.36
CA ASP A 283 2.46 2.65 -27.72
C ASP A 283 2.22 1.19 -27.27
N GLY A 284 1.02 0.69 -27.51
CA GLY A 284 0.61 -0.67 -27.14
C GLY A 284 1.45 -1.74 -27.86
N LYS A 285 1.65 -1.60 -29.17
CA LYS A 285 2.47 -2.52 -29.97
C LYS A 285 3.90 -2.63 -29.44
N GLY A 286 4.53 -1.50 -29.14
CA GLY A 286 5.86 -1.45 -28.54
C GLY A 286 5.92 -2.12 -27.17
N LEU A 287 4.89 -1.96 -26.32
CA LEU A 287 4.81 -2.70 -25.05
C LEU A 287 4.75 -4.22 -25.28
N ILE A 288 3.94 -4.68 -26.23
CA ILE A 288 3.81 -6.11 -26.54
C ILE A 288 5.12 -6.71 -27.05
N HIS A 289 5.84 -6.00 -27.92
CA HIS A 289 7.16 -6.42 -28.38
C HIS A 289 8.20 -6.38 -27.26
N PHE A 290 8.12 -5.39 -26.36
CA PHE A 290 8.99 -5.33 -25.19
C PHE A 290 8.77 -6.52 -24.24
N ILE A 291 7.51 -6.95 -24.03
CA ILE A 291 7.19 -8.18 -23.28
C ILE A 291 7.89 -9.39 -23.90
N ALA A 292 7.81 -9.55 -25.22
CA ALA A 292 8.48 -10.65 -25.92
C ALA A 292 10.01 -10.58 -25.77
N GLN A 293 10.59 -9.38 -25.86
CA GLN A 293 12.02 -9.16 -25.65
C GLN A 293 12.45 -9.56 -24.23
N LEU A 294 11.74 -9.10 -23.19
CA LEU A 294 12.05 -9.44 -21.80
C LEU A 294 11.91 -10.95 -21.55
N ARG A 295 10.92 -11.60 -22.19
CA ARG A 295 10.75 -13.06 -22.10
C ARG A 295 11.96 -13.79 -22.68
N LYS A 296 12.47 -13.36 -23.84
CA LYS A 296 13.68 -13.92 -24.44
C LYS A 296 14.90 -13.72 -23.54
N LEU A 297 15.11 -12.49 -23.06
CA LEU A 297 16.27 -12.13 -22.24
C LEU A 297 16.28 -12.82 -20.86
N SER A 298 15.10 -13.17 -20.33
CA SER A 298 14.94 -13.90 -19.05
C SER A 298 14.93 -15.43 -19.19
N ASN A 299 15.31 -15.96 -20.36
CA ASN A 299 15.24 -17.39 -20.68
C ASN A 299 13.83 -18.00 -20.53
N GLY A 300 12.79 -17.21 -20.80
CA GLY A 300 11.40 -17.68 -20.87
C GLY A 300 10.62 -17.63 -19.56
N LYS A 301 10.95 -16.71 -18.64
CA LYS A 301 10.17 -16.49 -17.41
C LYS A 301 8.84 -15.77 -17.70
N PRO A 302 7.83 -15.89 -16.82
CA PRO A 302 6.59 -15.13 -16.91
C PRO A 302 6.86 -13.62 -16.88
N ILE A 303 6.32 -12.93 -17.87
CA ILE A 303 6.39 -11.47 -18.02
C ILE A 303 4.97 -10.90 -17.98
N GLY A 304 4.72 -9.95 -17.10
CA GLY A 304 3.46 -9.24 -17.02
C GLY A 304 3.65 -7.75 -16.87
N PHE A 305 2.54 -7.02 -16.76
CA PHE A 305 2.59 -5.59 -16.47
C PHE A 305 1.59 -5.20 -15.40
N LYS A 306 1.86 -4.07 -14.74
CA LYS A 306 1.02 -3.46 -13.72
C LYS A 306 0.48 -2.12 -14.20
N LEU A 307 -0.82 -1.90 -14.01
CA LEU A 307 -1.47 -0.64 -14.30
C LEU A 307 -2.61 -0.32 -13.33
N CYS A 308 -2.84 0.96 -13.12
CA CYS A 308 -4.11 1.51 -12.67
C CYS A 308 -4.89 1.97 -13.91
N ILE A 309 -6.14 1.54 -14.03
CA ILE A 309 -7.00 1.89 -15.17
C ILE A 309 -7.36 3.37 -15.07
N GLY A 310 -7.15 4.10 -16.17
CA GLY A 310 -7.60 5.47 -16.38
C GLY A 310 -8.59 5.51 -17.54
N ASN A 311 -8.06 5.76 -18.74
CA ASN A 311 -8.83 5.70 -19.97
C ASN A 311 -9.06 4.23 -20.40
N THR A 312 -10.32 3.78 -20.43
CA THR A 312 -10.69 2.41 -20.79
C THR A 312 -10.34 2.06 -22.23
N ASN A 313 -10.41 3.04 -23.14
CA ASN A 313 -10.14 2.84 -24.57
C ASN A 313 -8.68 2.42 -24.83
N GLU A 314 -7.73 2.90 -24.02
CA GLU A 314 -6.31 2.53 -24.15
C GLU A 314 -6.07 1.07 -23.77
N PHE A 315 -6.80 0.56 -22.78
CA PHE A 315 -6.71 -0.85 -22.40
C PHE A 315 -7.33 -1.76 -23.46
N GLU A 316 -8.47 -1.37 -24.02
CA GLU A 316 -9.11 -2.10 -25.14
C GLU A 316 -8.19 -2.12 -26.37
N ALA A 317 -7.63 -0.97 -26.76
CA ALA A 317 -6.65 -0.88 -27.84
C ALA A 317 -5.44 -1.79 -27.59
N LEU A 318 -4.90 -1.79 -26.37
CA LEU A 318 -3.80 -2.69 -25.99
C LEU A 318 -4.20 -4.17 -26.12
N CYS A 319 -5.44 -4.55 -25.78
CA CYS A 319 -5.92 -5.92 -25.96
C CYS A 319 -6.02 -6.30 -27.46
N HIS A 320 -6.43 -5.36 -28.32
CA HIS A 320 -6.43 -5.58 -29.77
C HIS A 320 -5.01 -5.76 -30.32
N GLU A 321 -4.02 -5.01 -29.83
CA GLU A 321 -2.61 -5.20 -30.19
C GLU A 321 -2.08 -6.59 -29.76
N MET A 322 -2.46 -7.08 -28.56
CA MET A 322 -2.10 -8.44 -28.12
C MET A 322 -2.61 -9.51 -29.09
N ILE A 323 -3.85 -9.34 -29.58
CA ILE A 323 -4.48 -10.26 -30.53
C ILE A 323 -3.81 -10.17 -31.90
N ALA A 324 -3.59 -8.96 -32.39
CA ALA A 324 -3.00 -8.72 -33.71
C ALA A 324 -1.56 -9.27 -33.82
N GLU A 325 -0.78 -9.13 -32.75
CA GLU A 325 0.60 -9.61 -32.68
C GLU A 325 0.69 -11.08 -32.21
N ASP A 326 -0.41 -11.66 -31.72
CA ASP A 326 -0.50 -12.99 -31.08
C ASP A 326 0.53 -13.21 -29.95
N ILE A 327 0.85 -12.13 -29.23
CA ILE A 327 1.77 -12.08 -28.08
C ILE A 327 0.99 -11.58 -26.86
N TYR A 328 1.01 -12.35 -25.79
CA TYR A 328 0.29 -12.04 -24.56
C TYR A 328 1.25 -11.87 -23.37
N PRO A 329 0.95 -10.97 -22.42
CA PRO A 329 1.56 -11.05 -21.10
C PRO A 329 1.11 -12.32 -20.39
N ASP A 330 1.96 -12.86 -19.52
CA ASP A 330 1.61 -14.00 -18.67
C ASP A 330 0.68 -13.59 -17.52
N PHE A 331 0.71 -12.31 -17.13
CA PHE A 331 -0.19 -11.73 -16.14
C PHE A 331 -0.38 -10.21 -16.29
N ILE A 332 -1.49 -9.70 -15.75
CA ILE A 332 -1.78 -8.26 -15.63
C ILE A 332 -2.12 -7.97 -14.16
N THR A 333 -1.37 -7.07 -13.53
CA THR A 333 -1.69 -6.57 -12.18
C THR A 333 -2.55 -5.32 -12.27
N VAL A 334 -3.80 -5.42 -11.81
CA VAL A 334 -4.76 -4.32 -11.75
C VAL A 334 -4.67 -3.65 -10.38
N ASP A 335 -4.18 -2.41 -10.37
CA ASP A 335 -4.00 -1.59 -9.16
C ASP A 335 -5.15 -0.59 -9.03
N GLY A 336 -5.91 -0.64 -7.94
CA GLY A 336 -6.95 0.35 -7.68
C GLY A 336 -6.39 1.73 -7.35
N ALA A 337 -7.11 2.79 -7.73
CA ALA A 337 -6.75 4.19 -7.43
C ALA A 337 -6.46 4.44 -5.95
N GLU A 338 -7.10 3.68 -5.05
CA GLU A 338 -6.83 3.75 -3.62
C GLU A 338 -5.49 3.13 -3.18
N GLY A 339 -4.60 2.80 -4.12
CA GLY A 339 -3.25 2.27 -3.94
C GLY A 339 -2.38 3.07 -2.97
N GLY A 340 -1.31 2.46 -2.46
CA GLY A 340 -0.39 3.11 -1.52
C GLY A 340 0.76 3.81 -2.21
N THR A 341 1.40 4.75 -1.52
CA THR A 341 2.67 5.35 -1.97
C THR A 341 3.53 5.80 -0.79
N GLY A 342 4.85 5.79 -0.98
CA GLY A 342 5.78 6.43 -0.06
C GLY A 342 5.82 7.95 -0.21
N ALA A 343 5.54 8.46 -1.42
CA ALA A 343 5.46 9.89 -1.76
C ALA A 343 4.62 10.08 -3.04
N ALA A 344 3.62 10.96 -3.00
CA ALA A 344 2.86 11.41 -4.16
C ALA A 344 2.28 12.81 -3.88
N PRO A 345 2.04 13.62 -4.92
CA PRO A 345 1.19 14.80 -4.80
C PRO A 345 -0.24 14.40 -4.41
N LEU A 346 -0.92 15.21 -3.58
CA LEU A 346 -2.27 14.91 -3.09
C LEU A 346 -3.29 14.84 -4.23
N GLU A 347 -3.21 15.74 -5.20
CA GLU A 347 -4.13 15.79 -6.35
C GLU A 347 -4.12 14.48 -7.15
N PHE A 348 -2.97 13.83 -7.25
CA PHE A 348 -2.85 12.52 -7.89
C PHE A 348 -3.43 11.40 -7.03
N ALA A 349 -3.24 11.45 -5.72
CA ALA A 349 -3.72 10.41 -4.81
C ALA A 349 -5.25 10.40 -4.68
N ASP A 350 -5.89 11.57 -4.76
CA ASP A 350 -7.33 11.72 -4.55
C ASP A 350 -8.12 11.89 -5.86
N GLY A 351 -7.48 12.29 -6.96
CA GLY A 351 -8.17 12.70 -8.19
C GLY A 351 -7.89 11.87 -9.45
N VAL A 352 -6.99 10.87 -9.41
CA VAL A 352 -6.53 10.18 -10.63
C VAL A 352 -6.63 8.67 -10.51
N GLY A 353 -7.27 8.04 -11.51
CA GLY A 353 -7.39 6.59 -11.65
C GLY A 353 -8.77 6.05 -11.28
N MET A 354 -9.02 4.80 -11.69
CA MET A 354 -10.25 4.08 -11.42
C MET A 354 -10.16 3.29 -10.10
N PRO A 355 -11.19 3.29 -9.24
CA PRO A 355 -11.23 2.44 -8.05
C PRO A 355 -11.06 0.95 -8.38
N PHE A 356 -10.55 0.17 -7.43
CA PHE A 356 -10.19 -1.23 -7.65
C PHE A 356 -11.32 -2.10 -8.24
N GLU A 357 -12.52 -2.06 -7.67
CA GLU A 357 -13.63 -2.92 -8.08
C GLU A 357 -14.05 -2.71 -9.55
N PRO A 358 -14.42 -1.49 -10.00
CA PRO A 358 -14.76 -1.27 -11.40
C PRO A 358 -13.58 -1.55 -12.33
N ALA A 359 -12.33 -1.25 -11.93
CA ALA A 359 -11.16 -1.54 -12.74
C ALA A 359 -10.97 -3.05 -12.95
N LEU A 360 -11.12 -3.85 -11.90
CA LEU A 360 -10.97 -5.30 -11.97
C LEU A 360 -12.10 -5.95 -12.78
N ILE A 361 -13.34 -5.52 -12.57
CA ILE A 361 -14.50 -5.96 -13.36
C ILE A 361 -14.29 -5.64 -14.84
N PHE A 362 -13.89 -4.41 -15.16
CA PHE A 362 -13.64 -3.94 -16.51
C PHE A 362 -12.58 -4.81 -17.19
N VAL A 363 -11.39 -4.93 -16.61
CA VAL A 363 -10.30 -5.73 -17.18
C VAL A 363 -10.73 -7.17 -17.41
N ASN A 364 -11.36 -7.81 -16.42
CA ASN A 364 -11.82 -9.19 -16.55
C ASN A 364 -12.84 -9.35 -17.68
N LYS A 365 -13.87 -8.49 -17.72
CA LYS A 365 -14.91 -8.55 -18.76
C LYS A 365 -14.37 -8.27 -20.15
N THR A 366 -13.45 -7.32 -20.30
CA THR A 366 -12.83 -7.01 -21.60
C THR A 366 -12.03 -8.20 -22.12
N LEU A 367 -11.22 -8.84 -21.27
CA LEU A 367 -10.46 -10.03 -21.68
C LEU A 367 -11.37 -11.23 -22.03
N ILE A 368 -12.52 -11.38 -21.34
CA ILE A 368 -13.53 -12.40 -21.66
C ILE A 368 -14.19 -12.10 -23.01
N ALA A 369 -14.65 -10.86 -23.21
CA ALA A 369 -15.34 -10.44 -24.43
C ALA A 369 -14.46 -10.62 -25.68
N LEU A 370 -13.14 -10.46 -25.53
CA LEU A 370 -12.16 -10.63 -26.59
C LEU A 370 -11.60 -12.06 -26.70
N ASN A 371 -12.10 -13.03 -25.91
CA ASN A 371 -11.66 -14.43 -25.92
C ASN A 371 -10.15 -14.62 -25.67
N ILE A 372 -9.56 -13.82 -24.77
CA ILE A 372 -8.13 -13.91 -24.40
C ILE A 372 -7.91 -14.06 -22.89
N ARG A 373 -8.98 -14.18 -22.09
CA ARG A 373 -8.92 -14.29 -20.62
C ARG A 373 -8.18 -15.52 -20.12
N ASP A 374 -8.26 -16.64 -20.83
CA ASP A 374 -7.60 -17.91 -20.51
C ASP A 374 -6.07 -17.82 -20.63
N LYS A 375 -5.58 -16.93 -21.51
CA LYS A 375 -4.16 -16.71 -21.81
C LYS A 375 -3.42 -15.90 -20.75
N ILE A 376 -4.14 -15.14 -19.93
CA ILE A 376 -3.58 -14.11 -19.03
C ILE A 376 -4.08 -14.32 -17.61
N ARG A 377 -3.18 -14.27 -16.62
CA ARG A 377 -3.59 -14.22 -15.21
C ARG A 377 -3.82 -12.79 -14.72
N ILE A 378 -4.90 -12.54 -14.00
CA ILE A 378 -5.20 -11.23 -13.40
C ILE A 378 -4.75 -11.22 -11.94
N ILE A 379 -3.96 -10.22 -11.55
CA ILE A 379 -3.55 -9.99 -10.16
C ILE A 379 -4.29 -8.76 -9.62
N GLY A 380 -5.12 -8.96 -8.60
CA GLY A 380 -5.80 -7.87 -7.92
C GLY A 380 -4.94 -7.17 -6.88
N SER A 381 -4.82 -5.84 -6.94
CA SER A 381 -4.09 -5.02 -5.96
C SER A 381 -4.92 -3.79 -5.56
N GLY A 382 -5.75 -3.92 -4.52
CA GLY A 382 -6.58 -2.83 -4.00
C GLY A 382 -6.98 -3.06 -2.55
N LYS A 383 -6.19 -2.53 -1.61
CA LYS A 383 -6.42 -2.67 -0.15
C LYS A 383 -6.69 -4.11 0.37
N ILE A 384 -6.19 -5.14 -0.31
CA ILE A 384 -6.36 -6.54 0.08
C ILE A 384 -5.58 -6.84 1.37
N ILE A 385 -6.27 -7.14 2.47
CA ILE A 385 -5.65 -7.39 3.79
C ILE A 385 -6.31 -8.53 4.59
N SER A 386 -7.42 -9.07 4.08
CA SER A 386 -8.27 -10.04 4.79
C SER A 386 -8.69 -11.18 3.86
N GLY A 387 -9.17 -12.28 4.45
CA GLY A 387 -9.71 -13.40 3.68
C GLY A 387 -10.93 -13.00 2.84
N TYR A 388 -11.79 -12.15 3.42
CA TYR A 388 -12.92 -11.54 2.71
C TYR A 388 -12.46 -10.78 1.46
N SER A 389 -11.49 -9.86 1.59
CA SER A 389 -11.01 -9.08 0.45
C SER A 389 -10.36 -9.93 -0.64
N ILE A 390 -9.78 -11.10 -0.28
CA ILE A 390 -9.26 -12.05 -1.27
C ILE A 390 -10.42 -12.68 -2.04
N LEU A 391 -11.42 -13.24 -1.35
CA LEU A 391 -12.59 -13.84 -2.00
C LEU A 391 -13.34 -12.83 -2.88
N HIS A 392 -13.44 -11.59 -2.40
CA HIS A 392 -14.06 -10.51 -3.15
C HIS A 392 -13.32 -10.23 -4.45
N ALA A 393 -12.01 -10.02 -4.39
CA ALA A 393 -11.19 -9.83 -5.58
C ALA A 393 -11.28 -11.02 -6.55
N VAL A 394 -11.28 -12.26 -6.04
CA VAL A 394 -11.43 -13.46 -6.88
C VAL A 394 -12.79 -13.47 -7.59
N ALA A 395 -13.88 -13.15 -6.88
CA ALA A 395 -15.22 -13.08 -7.48
C ALA A 395 -15.34 -11.99 -8.55
N LEU A 396 -14.58 -10.90 -8.44
CA LEU A 396 -14.52 -9.84 -9.45
C LEU A 396 -13.65 -10.21 -10.66
N GLY A 397 -12.86 -11.28 -10.57
CA GLY A 397 -12.10 -11.85 -11.69
C GLY A 397 -10.60 -11.96 -11.48
N ALA A 398 -10.07 -11.65 -10.29
CA ALA A 398 -8.65 -11.85 -10.00
C ALA A 398 -8.33 -13.35 -9.86
N ASP A 399 -7.25 -13.81 -10.50
CA ASP A 399 -6.74 -15.16 -10.29
C ASP A 399 -5.93 -15.23 -8.99
N MET A 400 -5.25 -14.15 -8.61
CA MET A 400 -4.49 -14.01 -7.36
C MET A 400 -4.46 -12.56 -6.88
N CYS A 401 -4.00 -12.35 -5.66
CA CYS A 401 -4.00 -11.05 -5.00
C CYS A 401 -2.62 -10.62 -4.52
N ASN A 402 -2.38 -9.31 -4.58
CA ASN A 402 -1.20 -8.66 -4.04
C ASN A 402 -1.56 -7.67 -2.94
N SER A 403 -0.75 -7.63 -1.88
CA SER A 403 -0.88 -6.64 -0.81
C SER A 403 0.43 -5.92 -0.54
N ALA A 404 0.40 -4.58 -0.54
CA ALA A 404 1.52 -3.78 -0.04
C ALA A 404 1.31 -3.47 1.45
N ARG A 405 0.23 -2.73 1.74
CA ARG A 405 -0.03 -2.16 3.08
C ARG A 405 -0.32 -3.23 4.13
N GLY A 406 -0.92 -4.37 3.76
CA GLY A 406 -1.06 -5.51 4.66
C GLY A 406 0.29 -6.01 5.18
N PHE A 407 1.26 -6.22 4.28
CA PHE A 407 2.61 -6.60 4.68
C PHE A 407 3.39 -5.47 5.37
N MET A 408 3.12 -4.20 5.07
CA MET A 408 3.67 -3.10 5.88
C MET A 408 3.14 -3.15 7.32
N PHE A 409 1.85 -3.40 7.52
CA PHE A 409 1.25 -3.56 8.85
C PHE A 409 1.78 -4.80 9.56
N SER A 410 2.00 -5.92 8.85
CA SER A 410 2.61 -7.12 9.43
C SER A 410 4.02 -6.85 9.96
N LEU A 411 4.82 -6.02 9.28
CA LEU A 411 6.11 -5.52 9.77
C LEU A 411 6.01 -4.59 10.99
N GLY A 412 4.84 -3.98 11.23
CA GLY A 412 4.62 -3.01 12.31
C GLY A 412 4.47 -1.56 11.85
N CYS A 413 4.09 -1.30 10.59
CA CYS A 413 3.59 0.02 10.21
C CYS A 413 2.38 0.38 11.09
N ILE A 414 2.36 1.61 11.61
CA ILE A 414 1.28 2.13 12.45
C ILE A 414 0.39 3.15 11.71
N GLN A 415 0.54 3.29 10.39
CA GLN A 415 -0.13 4.33 9.59
C GLN A 415 0.22 5.75 10.05
N ALA A 416 1.49 6.01 10.41
CA ALA A 416 1.93 7.34 10.84
C ALA A 416 1.91 8.40 9.72
N LEU A 417 1.78 7.98 8.44
CA LEU A 417 1.76 8.86 7.25
C LEU A 417 3.04 9.72 7.05
N ARG A 418 4.14 9.36 7.72
CA ARG A 418 5.47 10.00 7.63
C ARG A 418 6.45 9.23 6.72
N CYS A 419 5.95 8.58 5.67
CA CYS A 419 6.77 7.72 4.81
C CYS A 419 7.77 8.51 3.95
N HIS A 420 7.40 9.73 3.56
CA HIS A 420 8.15 10.58 2.63
C HIS A 420 9.30 11.35 3.31
N ASN A 421 9.13 11.75 4.57
CA ASN A 421 10.07 12.63 5.27
C ASN A 421 11.25 11.92 5.94
N ASN A 422 11.35 10.58 5.80
CA ASN A 422 12.39 9.74 6.39
C ASN A 422 12.26 9.50 7.92
N GLU A 423 11.15 9.85 8.54
CA GLU A 423 10.96 9.79 10.00
C GLU A 423 9.99 8.68 10.44
N CYS A 424 9.93 7.57 9.68
CA CYS A 424 9.07 6.45 10.03
C CYS A 424 9.43 5.88 11.42
N PRO A 425 8.55 5.98 12.43
CA PRO A 425 8.91 5.67 13.82
C PRO A 425 9.14 4.17 14.07
N THR A 426 8.65 3.30 13.18
CA THR A 426 8.74 1.85 13.32
C THR A 426 9.81 1.22 12.44
N GLY A 427 10.64 2.04 11.78
CA GLY A 427 11.76 1.55 10.97
C GLY A 427 11.35 0.94 9.63
N VAL A 428 10.07 0.99 9.24
CA VAL A 428 9.56 0.37 8.00
C VAL A 428 9.96 1.19 6.76
N ALA A 429 9.64 2.49 6.75
CA ALA A 429 9.75 3.36 5.58
C ALA A 429 10.78 4.49 5.77
N THR A 430 11.99 4.14 6.21
CA THR A 430 13.06 5.09 6.53
C THR A 430 14.43 4.53 6.14
N GLN A 431 15.38 5.43 5.88
CA GLN A 431 16.81 5.17 5.70
C GLN A 431 17.62 5.69 6.91
N ASN A 432 16.95 6.20 7.95
CA ASN A 432 17.58 6.56 9.21
C ASN A 432 17.95 5.30 10.00
N LYS A 433 19.25 5.05 10.17
CA LYS A 433 19.78 3.86 10.87
C LYS A 433 19.25 3.72 12.30
N MET A 434 19.03 4.82 13.01
CA MET A 434 18.52 4.80 14.38
C MET A 434 17.09 4.24 14.41
N LEU A 435 16.20 4.76 13.55
CA LEU A 435 14.81 4.31 13.47
C LEU A 435 14.71 2.87 12.93
N MET A 436 15.54 2.55 11.94
CA MET A 436 15.60 1.22 11.33
C MET A 436 16.01 0.12 12.31
N LYS A 437 16.83 0.45 13.33
CA LYS A 437 17.21 -0.48 14.41
C LYS A 437 16.00 -1.02 15.18
N GLY A 438 14.89 -0.26 15.24
CA GLY A 438 13.64 -0.72 15.86
C GLY A 438 12.94 -1.86 15.11
N LEU A 439 13.28 -2.07 13.82
CA LEU A 439 12.73 -3.15 13.00
C LEU A 439 13.68 -4.36 13.03
N VAL A 440 13.43 -5.27 13.97
CA VAL A 440 14.20 -6.51 14.13
C VAL A 440 13.78 -7.54 13.08
N VAL A 441 14.69 -7.87 12.16
CA VAL A 441 14.41 -8.70 10.98
C VAL A 441 13.89 -10.11 11.34
N THR A 442 14.46 -10.75 12.36
CA THR A 442 14.06 -12.11 12.77
C THR A 442 12.60 -12.14 13.22
N ASP A 443 12.22 -11.29 14.17
CA ASP A 443 10.83 -11.10 14.64
C ASP A 443 9.88 -10.73 13.48
N LYS A 444 10.27 -9.74 12.65
CA LYS A 444 9.38 -9.27 11.58
C LYS A 444 9.19 -10.31 10.47
N SER A 445 10.16 -11.18 10.24
CA SER A 445 10.04 -12.24 9.24
C SER A 445 8.96 -13.27 9.59
N ASP A 446 8.88 -13.66 10.87
CA ASP A 446 7.82 -14.56 11.35
C ASP A 446 6.45 -13.88 11.24
N ARG A 447 6.39 -12.60 11.57
CA ARG A 447 5.16 -11.82 11.44
C ARG A 447 4.64 -11.72 10.01
N VAL A 448 5.55 -11.57 9.04
CA VAL A 448 5.21 -11.59 7.61
C VAL A 448 4.66 -12.95 7.20
N TYR A 449 5.32 -14.04 7.62
CA TYR A 449 4.87 -15.41 7.35
C TYR A 449 3.48 -15.69 7.95
N HIS A 450 3.27 -15.39 9.23
CA HIS A 450 2.00 -15.63 9.91
C HIS A 450 0.86 -14.80 9.32
N PHE A 451 1.11 -13.53 8.98
CA PHE A 451 0.09 -12.72 8.32
C PHE A 451 -0.38 -13.35 7.00
N HIS A 452 0.54 -13.82 6.17
CA HIS A 452 0.20 -14.51 4.92
C HIS A 452 -0.60 -15.79 5.18
N LYS A 453 -0.04 -16.71 5.99
CA LYS A 453 -0.66 -18.00 6.31
C LYS A 453 -2.06 -17.84 6.89
N ASN A 454 -2.19 -17.03 7.94
CA ASN A 454 -3.46 -16.86 8.67
C ASN A 454 -4.50 -16.11 7.83
N THR A 455 -4.08 -15.28 6.87
CA THR A 455 -5.01 -14.61 5.94
C THR A 455 -5.56 -15.56 4.89
N LEU A 456 -4.74 -16.47 4.35
CA LEU A 456 -5.20 -17.52 3.44
C LEU A 456 -6.05 -18.58 4.14
N HIS A 457 -5.68 -18.96 5.37
CA HIS A 457 -6.51 -19.87 6.16
C HIS A 457 -7.91 -19.30 6.39
N ALA A 458 -8.01 -18.02 6.79
CA ALA A 458 -9.31 -17.35 6.92
C ALA A 458 -10.05 -17.21 5.58
N ALA A 459 -9.35 -17.15 4.44
CA ALA A 459 -9.99 -17.21 3.13
C ALA A 459 -10.59 -18.60 2.85
N ASN A 460 -9.89 -19.68 3.19
CA ASN A 460 -10.40 -21.05 3.11
C ASN A 460 -11.59 -21.28 4.03
N GLU A 461 -11.58 -20.72 5.24
CA GLU A 461 -12.72 -20.78 6.18
C GLU A 461 -13.96 -20.09 5.60
N LEU A 462 -13.80 -18.88 5.04
CA LEU A 462 -14.91 -18.15 4.41
C LEU A 462 -15.41 -18.85 3.13
N LEU A 463 -14.51 -19.44 2.34
CA LEU A 463 -14.87 -20.24 1.16
C LEU A 463 -15.73 -21.44 1.56
N ALA A 464 -15.31 -22.16 2.59
CA ALA A 464 -16.02 -23.31 3.13
C ALA A 464 -17.38 -22.91 3.74
N ALA A 465 -17.43 -21.77 4.45
CA ALA A 465 -18.68 -21.20 4.96
C ALA A 465 -19.68 -20.84 3.84
N ALA A 466 -19.19 -20.44 2.65
CA ALA A 466 -20.01 -20.25 1.46
C ALA A 466 -20.41 -21.57 0.75
N GLY A 467 -20.06 -22.72 1.32
CA GLY A 467 -20.37 -24.04 0.74
C GLY A 467 -19.50 -24.39 -0.48
N LYS A 468 -18.36 -23.73 -0.68
CA LYS A 468 -17.46 -23.95 -1.82
C LYS A 468 -16.21 -24.70 -1.39
N THR A 469 -15.66 -25.50 -2.29
CA THR A 469 -14.42 -26.27 -2.07
C THR A 469 -13.23 -25.75 -2.89
N SER A 470 -13.48 -24.95 -3.92
CA SER A 470 -12.45 -24.37 -4.80
C SER A 470 -12.65 -22.87 -5.01
N PHE A 471 -11.54 -22.12 -5.09
CA PHE A 471 -11.56 -20.72 -5.49
C PHE A 471 -12.01 -20.52 -6.93
N ALA A 472 -11.94 -21.55 -7.78
CA ALA A 472 -12.47 -21.49 -9.14
C ALA A 472 -14.01 -21.38 -9.17
N ASP A 473 -14.69 -21.77 -8.10
CA ASP A 473 -16.16 -21.71 -7.98
C ASP A 473 -16.66 -20.38 -7.38
N VAL A 474 -15.74 -19.45 -7.11
CA VAL A 474 -16.02 -18.14 -6.52
C VAL A 474 -16.41 -17.17 -7.63
N GLY A 475 -17.68 -16.80 -7.66
CA GLY A 475 -18.22 -15.76 -8.54
C GLY A 475 -18.97 -14.68 -7.77
N PRO A 476 -19.41 -13.60 -8.43
CA PRO A 476 -20.13 -12.50 -7.78
C PRO A 476 -21.38 -12.94 -7.02
N ASN A 477 -21.98 -14.06 -7.41
CA ASN A 477 -23.18 -14.64 -6.80
C ASN A 477 -22.99 -15.13 -5.36
N ILE A 478 -21.75 -15.27 -4.86
CA ILE A 478 -21.51 -15.59 -3.44
C ILE A 478 -21.66 -14.37 -2.54
N PHE A 479 -21.74 -13.16 -3.10
CA PHE A 479 -21.88 -11.91 -2.37
C PHE A 479 -23.33 -11.42 -2.40
N MET A 480 -23.69 -10.65 -1.38
CA MET A 480 -24.97 -9.96 -1.22
C MET A 480 -24.70 -8.52 -0.81
N ARG A 481 -25.45 -7.56 -1.37
CA ARG A 481 -25.35 -6.15 -0.95
C ARG A 481 -26.31 -5.83 0.21
N GLY A 482 -26.01 -4.78 0.96
CA GLY A 482 -26.80 -4.34 2.11
C GLY A 482 -28.25 -3.96 1.78
N ASP A 483 -28.46 -3.31 0.64
CA ASP A 483 -29.76 -2.93 0.11
C ASP A 483 -30.61 -4.14 -0.30
N GLU A 484 -29.97 -5.22 -0.78
CA GLU A 484 -30.64 -6.51 -1.07
C GLU A 484 -31.34 -7.08 0.17
N PHE A 485 -30.81 -6.89 1.39
CA PHE A 485 -31.50 -7.31 2.62
C PHE A 485 -32.77 -6.50 2.88
N THR A 486 -32.75 -5.20 2.61
CA THR A 486 -33.92 -4.33 2.77
C THR A 486 -35.00 -4.75 1.78
N HIS A 487 -34.64 -4.93 0.50
CA HIS A 487 -35.58 -5.41 -0.51
C HIS A 487 -36.13 -6.81 -0.22
N LEU A 488 -35.31 -7.73 0.28
CA LEU A 488 -35.79 -9.04 0.72
C LEU A 488 -36.78 -8.92 1.87
N SER A 489 -36.53 -8.04 2.83
CA SER A 489 -37.45 -7.81 3.94
C SER A 489 -38.80 -7.27 3.45
N ASP A 490 -38.82 -6.37 2.46
CA ASP A 490 -40.04 -5.81 1.88
C ASP A 490 -40.93 -6.85 1.20
N ILE A 491 -40.35 -7.95 0.68
CA ILE A 491 -41.10 -9.06 0.06
C ILE A 491 -41.93 -9.82 1.11
N TYR A 492 -41.35 -10.07 2.29
CA TYR A 492 -41.98 -10.87 3.34
C TYR A 492 -42.74 -10.04 4.37
N PHE A 493 -42.35 -8.77 4.52
CA PHE A 493 -42.97 -7.77 5.38
C PHE A 493 -43.23 -6.51 4.55
N PRO A 494 -44.25 -6.53 3.67
CA PRO A 494 -44.59 -5.37 2.87
C PRO A 494 -44.83 -4.17 3.77
N ASP A 495 -44.36 -2.99 3.37
CA ASP A 495 -44.46 -1.77 4.18
C ASP A 495 -45.92 -1.31 4.32
N ILE A 496 -46.60 -1.89 5.31
CA ILE A 496 -47.98 -1.59 5.67
C ILE A 496 -48.09 -0.20 6.34
N LEU A 497 -46.95 0.42 6.70
CA LEU A 497 -46.89 1.67 7.47
C LEU A 497 -46.68 2.90 6.59
N THR A 498 -45.97 2.82 5.45
CA THR A 498 -45.87 3.95 4.51
C THR A 498 -47.14 4.22 3.71
N ASN A 499 -48.05 3.25 3.60
CA ASN A 499 -49.40 3.48 3.05
C ASN A 499 -50.31 4.34 3.96
N VAL A 500 -49.85 4.73 5.16
CA VAL A 500 -50.61 5.57 6.09
C VAL A 500 -50.40 7.08 5.84
N ARG A 501 -49.57 7.49 4.87
CA ARG A 501 -49.31 8.92 4.55
C ARG A 501 -49.62 9.35 3.12
N LYS A 502 -50.54 8.67 2.44
CA LYS A 502 -51.15 9.15 1.20
C LYS A 502 -52.66 9.34 1.35
N HIS A 503 -53.05 10.27 2.20
CA HIS A 503 -54.38 10.89 2.19
C HIS A 503 -54.25 12.40 2.37
#